data_AF-A0AA50ZAP3-F1
#
_entry.id   AF-A0AA50ZAP3-F1
#
_cell.length_a   1.000
_cell.length_b   1.000
_cell.length_c   1.000
_cell.angle_alpha   90.00
_cell.angle_beta   90.00
_cell.angle_gamma   90.00
#
_symmetry.space_group_name_H-M   'P 1'
#
loop_
_entity.id
_entity.type
_entity.pdbx_description
1 polymer ?
#
loop_
_entity_poly.entity_id
_entity_poly.type
_entity_poly.pdbx_seq_one_letter_code
_entity_poly.pdbx_strand_id
1 'polypeptide(L)'
;EETGFNISNLINKQDYIEAVIHDQIARLYLIGYVPRETKFQPKTRNEIKACEWFPIADLPANRKDMTPKVKMGVSPNAFFMVLPFVKRIRRWVAE
;
A
#
# COMPACT_ATOMS: atom_id res chain seq x y z
N GLU A 1 14.19 2.05 3.92
CA GLU A 1 14.40 2.16 5.38
C GLU A 1 13.42 1.28 6.13
N GLU A 2 12.12 1.54 5.92
CA GLU A 2 11.01 0.85 6.60
C GLU A 2 10.84 -0.63 6.26
N THR A 3 11.18 -1.08 5.05
CA THR A 3 10.97 -2.48 4.60
C THR A 3 12.25 -3.28 4.43
N GLY A 4 13.41 -2.61 4.40
CA GLY A 4 14.70 -3.23 4.06
C GLY A 4 14.86 -3.69 2.60
N PHE A 5 13.80 -3.61 1.78
CA PHE A 5 13.80 -4.08 0.39
C PHE A 5 14.36 -3.02 -0.57
N ASN A 6 15.24 -3.44 -1.48
CA ASN A 6 15.84 -2.55 -2.47
C ASN A 6 15.03 -2.54 -3.77
N ILE A 7 14.52 -1.35 -4.11
CA ILE A 7 13.67 -1.14 -5.29
C ILE A 7 14.40 -0.45 -6.46
N SER A 8 15.69 -0.12 -6.35
CA SER A 8 16.41 0.71 -7.33
C SER A 8 16.35 0.16 -8.75
N ASN A 9 16.32 -1.17 -8.91
CA ASN A 9 16.25 -1.83 -10.22
C ASN A 9 14.81 -2.15 -10.67
N LEU A 10 13.82 -1.89 -9.82
CA LEU A 10 12.41 -2.21 -10.07
C LEU A 10 11.56 -0.97 -10.34
N ILE A 11 12.01 0.19 -9.87
CA ILE A 11 11.24 1.43 -9.97
C ILE A 11 11.19 1.95 -11.41
N ASN A 12 9.97 2.16 -11.92
CA ASN A 12 9.72 2.98 -13.10
C ASN A 12 9.24 4.37 -12.65
N LYS A 13 9.94 5.43 -13.04
CA LYS A 13 9.60 6.80 -12.64
C LYS A 13 8.32 7.33 -13.30
N GLN A 14 7.86 6.68 -14.36
CA GLN A 14 6.62 7.02 -15.05
C GLN A 14 5.40 6.33 -14.41
N ASP A 15 5.60 5.24 -13.66
CA ASP A 15 4.52 4.48 -13.03
C ASP A 15 4.30 4.94 -11.60
N TYR A 16 3.42 5.93 -11.46
CA TYR A 16 3.07 6.47 -10.15
C TYR A 16 1.60 6.88 -10.07
N ILE A 17 1.13 7.01 -8.84
CA ILE A 17 -0.16 7.62 -8.50
C ILE A 17 0.03 8.76 -7.53
N GLU A 18 -0.70 9.84 -7.75
CA GLU A 18 -0.65 11.04 -6.91
C GLU A 18 -2.01 11.40 -6.34
N ALA A 19 -2.00 11.86 -5.10
CA ALA A 19 -3.16 12.49 -4.47
C ALA A 19 -2.70 13.73 -3.71
N VAL A 20 -3.55 14.75 -3.68
CA VAL A 20 -3.40 15.88 -2.75
C VAL A 20 -4.11 15.50 -1.46
N ILE A 21 -3.38 15.47 -0.35
CA ILE A 21 -3.87 15.11 0.98
C ILE A 21 -3.43 16.21 1.94
N HIS A 22 -4.38 16.93 2.54
CA HIS A 22 -4.11 18.07 3.43
C HIS A 22 -3.16 19.10 2.79
N ASP A 23 -3.45 19.53 1.55
CA ASP A 23 -2.65 20.47 0.76
C ASP A 23 -1.20 20.04 0.47
N GLN A 24 -0.87 18.76 0.70
CA GLN A 24 0.41 18.16 0.36
C GLN A 24 0.24 17.15 -0.78
N ILE A 25 1.19 17.10 -1.71
CA ILE A 25 1.21 16.11 -2.77
C ILE A 25 1.86 14.84 -2.24
N ALA A 26 1.08 13.76 -2.19
CA ALA A 26 1.57 12.42 -1.90
C ALA A 26 1.66 11.63 -3.20
N ARG A 27 2.86 11.16 -3.53
CA ARG A 27 3.17 10.33 -4.71
C ARG A 27 3.60 8.93 -4.28
N LEU A 28 2.93 7.90 -4.80
CA LEU A 28 3.32 6.50 -4.64
C LEU A 28 3.77 5.94 -5.99
N TYR A 29 5.01 5.46 -6.07
CA TYR A 29 5.50 4.71 -7.24
C TYR A 29 5.00 3.27 -7.15
N LEU A 30 4.54 2.74 -8.28
CA LEU A 30 3.96 1.40 -8.34
C LEU A 30 5.03 0.40 -8.72
N ILE A 31 5.17 -0.64 -7.90
CA ILE A 31 6.15 -1.71 -8.10
C ILE A 31 5.40 -3.03 -8.10
N GLY A 32 5.34 -3.65 -9.27
CA GLY A 32 4.74 -4.96 -9.46
C GLY A 32 5.73 -6.11 -9.25
N TYR A 33 5.21 -7.33 -9.30
CA TYR A 33 6.01 -8.56 -9.41
C TYR A 33 7.03 -8.81 -8.29
N VAL A 34 6.80 -8.23 -7.11
CA VAL A 34 7.59 -8.56 -5.92
C VAL A 34 7.18 -9.96 -5.43
N PRO A 35 8.12 -10.90 -5.24
CA PRO A 35 7.80 -12.24 -4.74
C PRO A 35 7.11 -12.19 -3.38
N ARG A 36 6.09 -13.03 -3.16
CA ARG A 36 5.27 -12.97 -1.93
C ARG A 36 6.06 -13.41 -0.70
N GLU A 37 7.04 -14.27 -0.90
CA GLU A 37 8.01 -14.80 0.06
C GLU A 37 9.14 -13.82 0.40
N THR A 38 9.18 -12.64 -0.23
CA THR A 38 10.14 -11.59 0.11
C THR A 38 10.07 -11.26 1.60
N LYS A 39 11.21 -11.36 2.27
CA LYS A 39 11.34 -11.00 3.69
C LYS A 39 11.56 -9.51 3.82
N PHE A 40 10.56 -8.81 4.35
CA PHE A 40 10.68 -7.41 4.71
C PHE A 40 11.18 -7.26 6.15
N GLN A 41 12.23 -6.46 6.33
CA GLN A 41 12.80 -6.17 7.63
C GLN A 41 13.20 -4.69 7.71
N PRO A 42 12.58 -3.90 8.61
CA PRO A 42 12.95 -2.51 8.82
C PRO A 42 14.42 -2.39 9.23
N LYS A 43 15.09 -1.33 8.78
CA LYS A 43 16.47 -1.01 9.20
C LYS A 43 16.50 -0.33 10.57
N THR A 44 15.43 0.39 10.91
CA THR A 44 15.26 1.12 12.16
C THR A 44 14.51 0.27 13.19
N ARG A 45 14.88 0.40 14.48
CA ARG A 45 14.28 -0.38 15.57
C ARG A 45 13.06 0.34 16.13
N ASN A 46 12.02 -0.43 16.46
CA ASN A 46 10.79 0.05 17.13
C ASN A 46 9.92 1.04 16.33
N GLU A 47 10.13 1.19 15.02
CA GLU A 47 9.31 2.07 14.17
C GLU A 47 8.17 1.32 13.48
N ILE A 48 8.43 0.13 12.93
CA ILE A 48 7.45 -0.69 12.22
C ILE A 48 7.18 -1.96 13.02
N LYS A 49 5.90 -2.16 13.37
CA LYS A 49 5.46 -3.33 14.13
C LYS A 49 5.40 -4.61 13.29
N ALA A 50 4.89 -4.51 12.06
CA ALA A 50 4.70 -5.63 11.14
C ALA A 50 4.68 -5.14 9.69
N CYS A 51 5.10 -6.00 8.76
CA CYS A 51 4.99 -5.78 7.33
C CYS A 51 4.29 -7.00 6.72
N GLU A 52 3.09 -6.79 6.20
CA GLU A 52 2.21 -7.87 5.73
C GLU A 52 1.57 -7.50 4.39
N TRP A 53 1.27 -8.52 3.60
CA TRP A 53 0.59 -8.37 2.31
C TRP A 53 -0.93 -8.28 2.51
N PHE A 54 -1.55 -7.28 1.88
CA PHE A 54 -3.00 -7.13 1.84
C PHE A 54 -3.53 -7.43 0.43
N PRO A 55 -4.57 -8.27 0.28
CA PRO A 55 -5.28 -8.40 -0.99
C PRO A 55 -5.91 -7.07 -1.43
N ILE A 56 -5.57 -6.61 -2.65
CA ILE A 56 -6.08 -5.34 -3.20
C ILE A 56 -7.61 -5.33 -3.34
N ALA A 57 -8.19 -6.49 -3.63
CA ALA A 57 -9.64 -6.67 -3.73
C ALA A 57 -10.35 -6.42 -2.40
N ASP A 58 -9.70 -6.71 -1.27
CA ASP A 58 -10.28 -6.62 0.07
C ASP A 58 -10.00 -5.27 0.77
N LEU A 59 -9.25 -4.37 0.13
CA LEU A 59 -9.05 -3.00 0.64
C LEU A 59 -10.38 -2.24 0.72
N PRO A 60 -10.57 -1.32 1.70
CA PRO A 60 -11.81 -0.57 1.81
C PRO A 60 -11.97 0.41 0.65
N ALA A 61 -13.17 0.51 0.08
CA ALA A 61 -13.51 1.53 -0.91
C ALA A 61 -13.80 2.90 -0.28
N ASN A 62 -14.23 2.92 0.99
CA ASN A 62 -14.47 4.12 1.78
C ASN A 62 -14.39 3.78 3.29
N ARG A 63 -14.47 4.78 4.17
CA ARG A 63 -14.34 4.58 5.63
C ARG A 63 -15.44 3.72 6.27
N LYS A 64 -16.59 3.54 5.61
CA LYS A 64 -17.71 2.72 6.10
C LYS A 64 -17.71 1.31 5.49
N ASP A 65 -16.80 1.01 4.56
CA ASP A 65 -16.71 -0.28 3.90
C ASP A 65 -16.12 -1.32 4.86
N MET A 66 -16.95 -2.26 5.29
CA MET A 66 -16.59 -3.29 6.27
C MET A 66 -15.90 -4.52 5.65
N THR A 67 -15.69 -4.55 4.34
CA THR A 67 -15.01 -5.65 3.63
C THR A 67 -13.68 -6.07 4.31
N PRO A 68 -12.78 -5.14 4.69
CA PRO A 68 -11.53 -5.51 5.35
C PRO A 68 -11.73 -6.23 6.68
N LYS A 69 -12.76 -5.85 7.45
CA LYS A 69 -13.04 -6.47 8.75
C LYS A 69 -13.53 -7.90 8.56
N VAL A 70 -14.38 -8.13 7.57
CA VAL A 70 -14.95 -9.46 7.29
C VAL A 70 -13.92 -10.40 6.68
N LYS A 71 -13.09 -9.90 5.76
CA LYS A 71 -12.14 -10.73 4.98
C LYS A 71 -10.77 -10.89 5.62
N MET A 72 -10.31 -9.87 6.35
CA MET A 72 -8.95 -9.81 6.90
C MET A 72 -8.92 -9.59 8.42
N GLY A 73 -10.07 -9.38 9.07
CA GLY A 73 -10.13 -9.05 10.51
C GLY A 73 -9.65 -7.64 10.85
N VAL A 74 -9.40 -6.79 9.85
CA VAL A 74 -8.81 -5.45 10.05
C VAL A 74 -9.90 -4.38 9.92
N SER A 75 -9.95 -3.46 10.89
CA SER A 75 -10.90 -2.34 10.83
C SER A 75 -10.59 -1.42 9.64
N PRO A 76 -11.60 -0.88 8.92
CA PRO A 76 -11.37 0.10 7.86
C PRO A 76 -10.59 1.34 8.32
N ASN A 77 -10.72 1.70 9.61
CA ASN A 77 -10.00 2.81 10.22
C ASN A 77 -8.50 2.54 10.45
N ALA A 78 -8.04 1.30 10.33
CA ALA A 78 -6.61 0.96 10.39
C ALA A 78 -5.86 1.38 9.11
N PHE A 79 -6.58 1.67 8.02
CA PHE A 79 -6.00 2.09 6.75
C PHE A 79 -5.82 3.62 6.71
N PHE A 80 -4.71 4.10 7.25
CA PHE A 80 -4.35 5.52 7.24
C PHE A 80 -3.74 5.92 5.89
N MET A 81 -4.28 6.98 5.26
CA MET A 81 -3.87 7.50 3.95
C MET A 81 -3.88 6.53 2.76
N VAL A 82 -4.46 5.33 2.89
CA VAL A 82 -4.57 4.36 1.79
C VAL A 82 -5.74 4.69 0.87
N LEU A 83 -6.89 5.10 1.43
CA LEU A 83 -8.14 5.32 0.71
C LEU A 83 -8.04 6.20 -0.54
N PRO A 84 -7.32 7.34 -0.55
CA PRO A 84 -7.20 8.17 -1.75
C PRO A 84 -6.61 7.44 -2.97
N PHE A 85 -5.88 6.34 -2.74
CA PHE A 85 -5.16 5.61 -3.78
C PHE A 85 -5.86 4.33 -4.24
N VAL A 86 -6.76 3.73 -3.43
CA VAL A 86 -7.34 2.39 -3.67
C VAL A 86 -7.94 2.24 -5.07
N LYS A 87 -8.74 3.21 -5.53
CA LYS A 87 -9.37 3.15 -6.86
C LYS A 87 -8.33 3.11 -7.99
N ARG A 88 -7.25 3.88 -7.86
CA ARG A 88 -6.20 3.94 -8.88
C ARG A 88 -5.32 2.70 -8.87
N ILE A 89 -5.01 2.16 -7.68
CA ILE A 89 -4.29 0.89 -7.53
C ILE A 89 -5.09 -0.26 -8.18
N ARG A 90 -6.40 -0.35 -7.92
CA ARG A 90 -7.27 -1.37 -8.53
C ARG A 90 -7.30 -1.30 -10.05
N ARG A 91 -7.26 -0.08 -10.61
CA ARG A 91 -7.20 0.10 -12.07
C ARG A 91 -5.84 -0.37 -12.61
N TRP A 92 -4.74 0.04 -11.99
CA TRP A 92 -3.40 -0.32 -12.42
C TRP A 92 -3.14 -1.83 -12.42
N VAL A 93 -3.70 -2.60 -11.47
CA VAL A 93 -3.56 -4.06 -11.48
C VAL A 93 -4.46 -4.79 -12.50
N ALA A 94 -5.43 -4.08 -13.09
CA ALA A 94 -6.33 -4.63 -14.09
C ALA A 94 -5.89 -4.29 -15.53
N GLU A 95 -4.92 -3.39 -15.67
CA GLU A 95 -4.22 -3.07 -16.92
C GLU A 95 -3.12 -4.11 -17.19
#